data_AF-A0AA95EPJ8-F1
#
_entry.id   AF-A0AA95EPJ8-F1
#
_cell.length_a   1.000
_cell.length_b   1.000
_cell.length_c   1.000
_cell.angle_alpha   90.00
_cell.angle_beta   90.00
_cell.angle_gamma   90.00
#
_symmetry.space_group_name_H-M   'P 1'
#
loop_
_entity.id
_entity.type
_entity.pdbx_description
1 polymer ?
#
loop_
_entity_poly.entity_id
_entity_poly.type
_entity_poly.pdbx_seq_one_letter_code
_entity_poly.pdbx_strand_id
1 'polypeptide(L)' 'MNHPATQDQSTAARRMLDTLEAATYAGLGKSTLDKFRLTGGGPTYIKVGKRVVYDLSDLDIWLASRRRQSTSQVAA' A
#
# COMPACT_ATOMS: atom_id res chain seq x y z
N MET A 1 7.99 -22.43 7.09
CA MET A 1 7.74 -21.06 6.60
C MET A 1 7.10 -20.28 7.74
N ASN A 2 7.87 -19.40 8.39
CA ASN A 2 7.43 -18.69 9.60
C ASN A 2 6.66 -17.43 9.19
N HIS A 3 5.35 -17.40 9.41
CA HIS A 3 4.62 -16.14 9.58
C HIS A 3 4.82 -15.73 11.04
N PRO A 4 5.59 -14.68 11.36
CA PRO A 4 5.49 -14.11 12.69
C PRO A 4 4.07 -13.57 12.86
N ALA A 5 3.45 -13.97 13.97
CA ALA A 5 2.31 -13.31 14.57
C ALA A 5 2.59 -11.81 14.80
N THR A 6 1.56 -11.10 15.27
CA THR A 6 1.47 -9.67 15.64
C THR A 6 1.10 -8.74 14.46
N GLN A 7 0.04 -7.92 14.50
CA GLN A 7 -0.58 -7.32 15.69
C GLN A 7 -2.02 -6.80 15.50
N ASP A 8 -2.87 -7.15 16.45
CA ASP A 8 -3.85 -6.32 17.19
C ASP A 8 -4.87 -5.42 16.46
N GLN A 9 -6.13 -5.79 16.63
CA GLN A 9 -7.30 -4.95 16.44
C GLN A 9 -7.50 -4.11 17.71
N SER A 10 -7.50 -2.78 17.60
CA SER A 10 -8.24 -1.79 18.44
C SER A 10 -7.38 -0.65 18.99
N THR A 11 -7.20 0.41 18.21
CA THR A 11 -7.29 1.78 18.72
C THR A 11 -7.33 2.74 17.53
N ALA A 12 -8.09 3.82 17.66
CA ALA A 12 -8.27 4.87 16.64
C ALA A 12 -6.99 5.73 16.45
N ALA A 13 -5.86 5.09 16.16
CA ALA A 13 -4.58 5.71 15.87
C ALA A 13 -4.19 5.33 14.43
N ARG A 14 -3.72 6.32 13.65
CA ARG A 14 -3.31 6.18 12.24
C ARG A 14 -2.65 4.83 11.96
N ARG A 15 -3.34 3.95 11.23
CA ARG A 15 -2.82 2.63 10.85
C ARG A 15 -1.75 2.84 9.78
N MET A 16 -0.50 2.87 10.21
CA MET A 16 0.65 2.87 9.33
C MET A 16 0.98 1.42 8.97
N LEU A 17 0.75 1.06 7.71
CA LEU A 17 0.98 -0.27 7.16
C LEU A 17 2.40 -0.37 6.62
N ASP A 18 3.12 -1.45 6.87
CA ASP A 18 4.39 -1.66 6.17
C ASP A 18 4.18 -2.04 4.69
N THR A 19 5.26 -2.21 3.93
CA THR A 19 5.16 -2.53 2.48
C THR A 19 4.42 -3.85 2.21
N LEU A 20 4.56 -4.86 3.07
CA LEU A 20 3.86 -6.14 2.96
C LEU A 20 2.38 -6.01 3.33
N GLU A 21 2.09 -5.27 4.39
CA GLU A 21 0.72 -5.01 4.80
C GLU A 21 -0.03 -4.17 3.77
N ALA A 22 0.58 -3.11 3.24
CA ALA A 22 0.02 -2.30 2.17
C ALA A 22 -0.20 -3.12 0.89
N ALA A 23 0.72 -4.03 0.56
CA ALA A 23 0.56 -4.99 -0.52
C ALA A 23 -0.69 -5.85 -0.28
N THR A 24 -0.80 -6.45 0.90
CA THR A 24 -1.93 -7.33 1.27
C THR A 24 -3.25 -6.57 1.24
N TYR A 25 -3.28 -5.35 1.78
CA TYR A 25 -4.46 -4.48 1.80
C TYR A 25 -4.92 -4.09 0.39
N ALA A 26 -3.99 -3.71 -0.48
CA ALA A 26 -4.30 -3.40 -1.87
C ALA A 26 -4.59 -4.64 -2.74
N GLY A 27 -4.40 -5.86 -2.20
CA GLY A 27 -4.47 -7.11 -2.97
C GLY A 27 -3.33 -7.25 -4.00
N LEU A 28 -2.21 -6.56 -3.78
CA LEU A 28 -1.05 -6.52 -4.66
C LEU A 28 0.13 -7.31 -4.06
N GLY A 29 1.02 -7.81 -4.92
CA GLY A 29 2.29 -8.38 -4.45
C GLY A 29 3.31 -7.30 -4.06
N LYS A 30 4.22 -7.61 -3.13
CA LYS A 30 5.36 -6.74 -2.77
C LYS A 30 6.12 -6.25 -4.01
N SER A 31 6.38 -7.14 -4.96
CA SER A 31 7.06 -6.82 -6.23
C SER A 31 6.29 -5.80 -7.08
N THR A 32 4.97 -5.73 -6.93
CA THR A 32 4.12 -4.73 -7.61
C THR A 32 4.26 -3.36 -6.96
N LEU A 33 4.27 -3.29 -5.62
CA LEU A 33 4.58 -2.04 -4.91
C LEU A 33 6.00 -1.55 -5.19
N ASP A 34 6.96 -2.47 -5.26
CA ASP A 34 8.35 -2.13 -5.62
C ASP A 34 8.43 -1.58 -7.05
N LYS A 35 7.73 -2.21 -8.00
CA LYS A 35 7.57 -1.68 -9.35
C LYS A 35 6.94 -0.30 -9.35
N PHE A 36 5.88 -0.08 -8.56
CA PHE A 36 5.24 1.24 -8.47
C PHE A 36 6.14 2.33 -7.91
N ARG A 37 7.10 2.00 -7.05
CA ARG A 37 8.15 2.94 -6.63
C ARG A 37 9.07 3.34 -7.77
N LEU A 38 9.43 2.38 -8.62
CA LEU A 38 10.31 2.62 -9.76
C LEU A 38 9.59 3.40 -10.87
N THR A 39 8.33 3.06 -11.15
CA THR A 39 7.54 3.68 -12.23
C THR A 39 6.86 4.99 -11.81
N GLY A 40 6.96 5.40 -10.53
CA GLY A 40 6.40 6.66 -10.05
C GLY A 40 4.87 6.69 -9.95
N GLY A 41 4.24 5.54 -9.67
CA GLY A 41 2.77 5.40 -9.64
C GLY A 41 2.22 4.78 -8.35
N GLY A 42 3.01 4.67 -7.30
CA GLY A 42 2.62 4.01 -6.05
C GLY A 42 1.88 4.92 -5.06
N PRO A 43 1.29 4.33 -4.02
CA PRO A 43 0.74 5.08 -2.90
C PRO A 43 1.85 5.83 -2.16
N THR A 44 1.48 6.94 -1.52
CA THR A 44 2.43 7.75 -0.74
C THR A 44 3.12 6.88 0.30
N TYR A 45 4.45 6.84 0.26
CA TYR A 45 5.25 6.11 1.22
C TYR A 45 5.96 7.07 2.16
N ILE A 46 6.01 6.68 3.43
CA ILE A 46 6.74 7.39 4.48
C ILE A 46 7.98 6.55 4.80
N LYS A 47 9.15 7.15 4.57
CA LYS A 47 10.42 6.52 4.90
C LYS A 47 10.79 6.82 6.35
N VAL A 48 10.79 5.80 7.19
CA VAL A 48 11.15 5.88 8.61
C VAL A 48 12.45 5.12 8.82
N GLY A 49 13.58 5.82 8.67
CA GLY A 49 14.91 5.24 8.78
C GLY A 49 15.14 4.14 7.73
N LYS A 50 15.27 2.89 8.19
CA LYS A 50 15.42 1.68 7.35
C LYS A 50 14.09 1.08 6.90
N ARG A 51 12.97 1.51 7.47
CA ARG A 51 11.64 0.96 7.19
C ARG A 51 10.84 1.92 6.32
N VAL A 52 9.89 1.34 5.60
CA VAL A 52 8.96 2.07 4.75
C VAL A 52 7.58 1.67 5.21
N VAL A 53 6.79 2.70 5.55
CA VAL A 53 5.40 2.55 5.96
C VAL A 53 4.52 3.38 5.03
N TYR A 54 3.26 3.01 4.95
CA TYR A 54 2.20 3.62 4.16
C TYR A 54 1.08 3.98 5.11
N ASP A 55 0.52 5.18 5.00
CA ASP A 55 -0.70 5.48 5.75
C ASP A 55 -1.89 4.78 5.06
N LEU A 56 -2.75 4.14 5.84
CA LEU A 56 -3.95 3.48 5.31
C LEU A 56 -4.86 4.48 4.56
N SER A 57 -4.91 5.74 5.00
CA SER A 57 -5.70 6.79 4.34
C SER A 57 -5.10 7.18 3.00
N ASP A 58 -3.78 7.38 2.92
CA ASP A 58 -3.09 7.61 1.64
C ASP A 58 -3.25 6.42 0.69
N LEU A 59 -3.18 5.20 1.23
CA LEU A 59 -3.37 3.98 0.46
C LEU A 59 -4.81 3.88 -0.09
N ASP A 60 -5.81 4.22 0.72
CA ASP A 60 -7.21 4.29 0.31
C ASP A 60 -7.45 5.38 -0.74
N ILE A 61 -6.93 6.59 -0.52
CA ILE A 61 -7.01 7.70 -1.50
C ILE A 61 -6.36 7.30 -2.82
N TRP A 62 -5.21 6.61 -2.78
CA TRP A 62 -4.53 6.13 -3.98
C TRP A 62 -5.34 5.04 -4.69
N LEU A 63 -5.89 4.08 -3.95
CA LEU A 63 -6.79 3.04 -4.49
C LEU A 63 -8.04 3.68 -5.10
N ALA A 64 -8.65 4.65 -4.43
CA ALA A 64 -9.81 5.39 -4.90
C ALA A 64 -9.49 6.22 -6.16
N SER A 65 -8.31 6.86 -6.20
CA SER A 65 -7.84 7.60 -7.38
C SER A 65 -7.57 6.67 -8.58
N ARG A 66 -7.21 5.41 -8.32
CA ARG A 66 -7.03 4.36 -9.33
C ARG A 66 -8.25 3.50 -9.57
N ARG A 67 -9.33 3.70 -8.81
CA ARG A 67 -10.59 2.98 -8.96
C ARG A 67 -11.25 3.43 -10.25
N ARG A 68 -10.81 2.85 -11.36
CA ARG A 68 -11.49 2.97 -12.64
C ARG A 68 -12.73 2.09 -12.61
N GLN A 69 -13.89 2.70 -12.78
CA GLN A 69 -15.16 1.99 -12.96
C GLN A 69 -15.26 1.26 -14.31
N SER A 70 -14.33 1.49 -15.24
CA SER A 70 -14.38 0.88 -16.56
C SER A 70 -12.98 0.50 -17.05
N THR A 71 -12.83 -0.76 -17.47
CA THR A 71 -11.61 -1.42 -17.95
C THR A 71 -11.05 -0.85 -19.26
N SER A 72 -11.66 0.20 -19.84
CA SER A 72 -11.26 0.74 -21.15
C SER A 72 -10.30 1.92 -21.14
N GLN A 73 -9.92 2.47 -19.98
CA GLN A 73 -9.02 3.62 -20.01
C GLN A 73 -7.56 3.13 -20.09
N VAL A 74 -7.04 2.90 -21.29
CA VAL A 74 -5.59 2.77 -21.51
C VAL A 74 -4.93 4.10 -21.11
N ALA A 75 -3.92 4.05 -20.24
CA ALA A 75 -3.03 5.19 -20.07
C ALA A 75 -2.12 5.24 -21.31
N ALA A 76 -2.23 6.33 -22.07
CA ALA A 76 -1.42 6.61 -23.25
C ALA A 76 0.07 6.81 -22.90
#